data_AF-A0A924D242-F1
#
_entry.id   AF-A0A924D242-F1
#
_cell.length_a   1.000
_cell.length_b   1.000
_cell.length_c   1.000
_cell.angle_alpha   90.00
_cell.angle_beta   90.00
_cell.angle_gamma   90.00
#
_symmetry.space_group_name_H-M   'P 1'
#
loop_
_entity.id
_entity.type
_entity.pdbx_description
1 polymer ?
#
loop_
_entity_poly.entity_id
_entity_poly.type
_entity_poly.pdbx_seq_one_letter_code
_entity_poly.pdbx_strand_id
1 'polypeptide(L)'
;MKAITVLVSLGVIAAAFGAAAVEAATWHFQYRSDIGRFSGTIEGELQGDGNTVLVTAVPAFVKFKGVPLASFPVLTTGSTIYNVHRAPSVTFDGSLLDFLACSAEYCATEGFGFDPDTIEFT
;
A
#
# COMPACT_ATOMS: atom_id res chain seq x y z
N MET A 1 6.08 21.59 -0.08
CA MET A 1 5.19 20.43 0.12
C MET A 1 3.77 20.90 -0.18
N LYS A 2 3.19 20.49 -1.32
CA LYS A 2 1.87 20.95 -1.78
C LYS A 2 0.86 19.82 -1.57
N ALA A 3 -0.28 20.14 -0.97
CA ALA A 3 -1.30 19.20 -0.55
C ALA A 3 -1.76 18.29 -1.72
N ILE A 4 -1.76 16.98 -1.44
CA ILE A 4 -2.19 15.90 -2.32
C ILE A 4 -3.66 15.61 -2.03
N THR A 5 -4.50 15.54 -3.06
CA THR A 5 -5.90 15.13 -2.91
C THR A 5 -6.02 13.64 -3.20
N VAL A 6 -6.32 12.87 -2.16
CA VAL A 6 -6.55 11.42 -2.22
C VAL A 6 -8.03 11.17 -2.53
N LEU A 7 -8.32 10.43 -3.59
CA LEU A 7 -9.67 9.96 -3.93
C LEU A 7 -9.68 8.44 -3.77
N VAL A 8 -10.24 7.96 -2.67
CA VAL A 8 -10.44 6.52 -2.40
C VAL A 8 -11.86 6.14 -2.81
N SER A 9 -12.01 5.19 -3.72
CA SER A 9 -13.30 4.55 -4.03
C SER A 9 -13.33 3.16 -3.38
N LEU A 10 -14.10 3.01 -2.29
CA LEU A 10 -14.23 1.75 -1.55
C LEU A 10 -15.26 0.82 -2.22
N GLY A 11 -14.89 -0.45 -2.36
CA GLY A 11 -15.83 -1.57 -2.47
C GLY A 11 -15.51 -2.56 -1.36
N VAL A 12 -16.32 -2.59 -0.30
CA VAL A 12 -16.18 -3.55 0.81
C VAL A 12 -17.27 -4.60 0.65
N ILE A 13 -16.89 -5.86 0.41
CA ILE A 13 -17.79 -7.00 0.54
C ILE A 13 -17.55 -7.56 1.95
N ALA A 14 -18.20 -6.99 2.97
CA ALA A 14 -18.14 -7.50 4.32
C ALA A 14 -19.19 -8.61 4.50
N ALA A 15 -18.73 -9.85 4.71
CA ALA A 15 -19.59 -10.95 5.13
C ALA A 15 -19.65 -10.96 6.66
N ALA A 16 -20.68 -10.31 7.22
CA ALA A 16 -20.88 -10.20 8.66
C ALA A 16 -21.12 -11.57 9.33
N PHE A 17 -20.07 -12.18 9.88
CA PHE A 17 -20.19 -13.23 10.89
C PHE A 17 -19.22 -12.93 12.04
N GLY A 18 -19.77 -12.84 13.25
CA GLY A 18 -19.04 -12.49 14.47
C GLY A 18 -17.87 -13.43 14.75
N ALA A 19 -16.68 -12.97 14.40
CA ALA A 19 -15.38 -13.35 14.90
C ALA A 19 -14.46 -12.16 14.60
N ALA A 20 -13.37 -11.97 15.35
CA ALA A 20 -12.27 -11.12 14.90
C ALA A 20 -11.64 -11.82 13.68
N ALA A 21 -12.31 -11.74 12.53
CA ALA A 21 -11.86 -12.34 11.31
C ALA A 21 -10.76 -11.44 10.76
N VAL A 22 -9.56 -11.99 10.63
CA VAL A 22 -8.64 -11.52 9.60
C VAL A 22 -9.41 -11.67 8.29
N GLU A 23 -9.90 -10.56 7.75
CA GLU A 23 -10.65 -10.55 6.50
C GLU A 23 -9.66 -10.22 5.38
N ALA A 24 -9.68 -11.06 4.33
CA ALA A 24 -8.99 -10.75 3.10
C ALA A 24 -9.59 -9.48 2.51
N ALA A 25 -8.78 -8.43 2.44
CA ALA A 25 -9.15 -7.13 1.89
C ALA A 25 -8.50 -6.98 0.52
N THR A 26 -9.31 -6.60 -0.46
CA THR A 26 -8.82 -6.13 -1.76
C THR A 26 -9.11 -4.63 -1.84
N TRP A 27 -8.06 -3.83 -2.00
CA TRP A 27 -8.15 -2.38 -2.03
C TRP A 27 -7.70 -1.83 -3.37
N HIS A 28 -8.54 -1.00 -3.99
CA HIS A 28 -8.17 -0.27 -5.19
C HIS A 28 -7.68 1.13 -4.82
N PHE A 29 -6.47 1.46 -5.23
CA PHE A 29 -5.89 2.77 -5.01
C PHE A 29 -5.76 3.55 -6.32
N GLN A 30 -5.88 4.88 -6.21
CA GLN A 30 -5.55 5.79 -7.28
C GLN A 30 -4.84 7.02 -6.70
N TYR A 31 -3.57 7.15 -7.05
CA TYR A 31 -2.72 8.28 -6.68
C TYR A 31 -2.50 9.21 -7.88
N ARG A 32 -2.53 10.52 -7.66
CA ARG A 32 -2.26 11.52 -8.69
C ARG A 32 -1.04 12.34 -8.28
N SER A 33 -0.01 12.29 -9.11
CA SER A 33 1.14 13.19 -9.07
C SER A 33 1.05 14.20 -10.22
N ASP A 34 1.93 15.20 -10.17
CA ASP A 34 2.23 16.13 -11.27
C ASP A 34 2.77 15.40 -12.52
N ILE A 35 3.56 14.35 -12.32
CA ILE A 35 4.13 13.56 -13.40
C ILE A 35 3.19 12.49 -13.96
N GLY A 36 2.04 12.21 -13.33
CA GLY A 36 1.09 11.21 -13.82
C GLY A 36 0.17 10.60 -12.76
N ARG A 37 -0.72 9.72 -13.21
CA ARG A 37 -1.63 8.96 -12.34
C ARG A 37 -1.10 7.55 -12.13
N PHE A 38 -1.07 7.10 -10.89
CA PHE A 38 -0.71 5.76 -10.47
C PHE A 38 -1.97 5.06 -9.93
N SER A 39 -2.25 3.84 -10.34
CA SER A 39 -3.46 3.13 -9.87
C SER A 39 -3.24 1.64 -9.88
N GLY A 40 -3.81 0.93 -8.92
CA GLY A 40 -3.65 -0.51 -8.84
C GLY A 40 -4.54 -1.10 -7.76
N THR A 41 -4.24 -2.35 -7.45
CA THR A 41 -4.89 -3.10 -6.37
C THR A 41 -3.83 -3.50 -5.37
N ILE A 42 -4.21 -3.55 -4.11
CA ILE A 42 -3.47 -4.13 -3.01
C ILE A 42 -4.34 -5.21 -2.39
N GLU A 43 -3.72 -6.33 -2.03
CA GLU A 43 -4.34 -7.39 -1.25
C GLU A 43 -3.70 -7.41 0.13
N GLY A 44 -4.51 -7.67 1.15
CA GLY A 44 -4.05 -7.66 2.52
C GLY A 44 -5.06 -8.22 3.51
N GLU A 45 -4.73 -8.08 4.78
CA GLU A 45 -5.56 -8.51 5.90
C GLU A 45 -6.03 -7.31 6.71
N LEU A 46 -7.35 -7.11 6.79
CA LEU A 46 -7.95 -6.08 7.63
C LEU A 46 -7.74 -6.44 9.11
N GLN A 47 -7.21 -5.48 9.86
CA GLN A 47 -6.97 -5.61 11.29
C GLN A 47 -8.24 -5.30 12.10
N GLY A 48 -8.26 -5.71 13.36
CA GLY A 48 -9.42 -5.56 14.24
C GLY A 48 -9.84 -4.12 14.57
N ASP A 49 -9.05 -3.12 14.16
CA ASP A 49 -9.41 -1.70 14.25
C ASP A 49 -10.35 -1.23 13.13
N GLY A 50 -10.58 -2.08 12.11
CA GLY A 50 -11.42 -1.77 10.96
C GLY A 50 -10.86 -0.68 10.04
N ASN A 51 -9.59 -0.30 10.20
CA ASN A 51 -8.95 0.77 9.44
C ASN A 51 -7.62 0.32 8.81
N THR A 52 -6.83 -0.46 9.54
CA THR A 52 -5.49 -0.87 9.12
C THR A 52 -5.56 -2.17 8.31
N VAL A 53 -4.89 -2.19 7.17
CA VAL A 53 -4.71 -3.38 6.34
C VAL A 53 -3.23 -3.73 6.31
N LEU A 54 -2.87 -4.95 6.70
CA LEU A 54 -1.54 -5.48 6.48
C LEU A 54 -1.44 -5.95 5.04
N VAL A 55 -0.60 -5.31 4.25
CA VAL A 55 -0.45 -5.60 2.82
C VAL A 55 0.32 -6.91 2.65
N THR A 56 -0.27 -7.85 1.93
CA THR A 56 0.31 -9.17 1.67
C THR A 56 0.73 -9.32 0.22
N ALA A 57 0.05 -8.63 -0.71
CA ALA A 57 0.44 -8.61 -2.11
C ALA A 57 0.03 -7.31 -2.82
N VAL A 58 0.78 -7.00 -3.87
CA VAL A 58 0.36 -6.08 -4.92
C VAL A 58 0.19 -6.92 -6.18
N PRO A 59 -1.05 -7.26 -6.56
CA PRO A 59 -1.30 -7.97 -7.81
C PRO A 59 -0.61 -7.28 -9.00
N ALA A 60 -0.22 -8.09 -9.98
CA ALA A 60 0.26 -7.56 -11.25
C ALA A 60 -0.75 -6.53 -11.81
N PHE A 61 -0.29 -5.63 -12.68
CA PHE A 61 -1.11 -4.60 -13.36
C PHE A 61 -1.34 -3.29 -12.61
N VAL A 62 -0.45 -2.90 -11.70
CA VAL A 62 -0.32 -1.49 -11.33
C VAL A 62 -0.07 -0.66 -12.60
N LYS A 63 -0.78 0.46 -12.76
CA LYS A 63 -0.73 1.31 -13.95
C LYS A 63 -0.15 2.67 -13.61
N PHE A 64 0.81 3.14 -14.42
CA PHE A 64 1.24 4.53 -14.44
C PHE A 64 0.82 5.18 -15.76
N LYS A 65 0.11 6.32 -15.68
CA LYS A 65 -0.53 6.98 -16.83
C LYS A 65 -1.42 6.03 -17.66
N GLY A 66 -2.00 5.02 -17.02
CA GLY A 66 -2.81 4.00 -17.68
C GLY A 66 -2.02 2.86 -18.34
N VAL A 67 -0.69 2.94 -18.36
CA VAL A 67 0.19 1.89 -18.87
C VAL A 67 0.51 0.91 -17.74
N PRO A 68 0.27 -0.41 -17.91
CA PRO A 68 0.66 -1.42 -16.93
C PRO A 68 2.17 -1.43 -16.71
N LEU A 69 2.58 -1.51 -15.46
CA LEU A 69 3.97 -1.74 -15.05
C LEU A 69 4.27 -3.24 -14.95
N ALA A 70 5.56 -3.55 -14.83
CA ALA A 70 6.01 -4.89 -14.49
C ALA A 70 5.43 -5.36 -13.14
N SER A 71 5.41 -6.67 -12.93
CA SER A 71 5.04 -7.25 -11.64
C SER A 71 6.14 -7.01 -10.61
N PHE A 72 5.73 -6.67 -9.39
CA PHE A 72 6.61 -6.38 -8.26
C PHE A 72 6.28 -7.36 -7.11
N PRO A 73 6.80 -8.60 -7.15
CA PRO A 73 6.44 -9.65 -6.20
C PRO A 73 7.02 -9.46 -4.80
N VAL A 74 8.05 -8.63 -4.65
CA VAL A 74 8.67 -8.36 -3.35
C VAL A 74 7.95 -7.19 -2.70
N LEU A 75 7.58 -7.35 -1.44
CA LEU A 75 6.91 -6.34 -0.63
C LEU A 75 7.70 -6.09 0.66
N THR A 76 7.95 -4.83 0.99
CA THR A 76 8.71 -4.41 2.18
C THR A 76 8.22 -3.03 2.67
N THR A 77 8.91 -2.42 3.63
CA THR A 77 8.64 -1.06 4.15
C THR A 77 9.85 -0.17 3.96
N GLY A 78 9.66 1.15 3.93
CA GLY A 78 10.77 2.10 3.95
C GLY A 78 11.65 1.91 5.18
N SER A 79 11.03 1.55 6.31
CA SER A 79 11.74 1.29 7.56
C SER A 79 12.66 0.07 7.54
N THR A 80 12.40 -0.91 6.66
CA THR A 80 13.29 -2.07 6.46
C THR A 80 14.68 -1.65 5.96
N ILE A 81 14.77 -0.55 5.20
CA ILE A 81 16.05 0.03 4.73
C ILE A 81 16.93 0.43 5.93
N TYR A 82 16.32 0.82 7.04
CA TYR A 82 17.00 1.20 8.28
C TYR A 82 17.11 0.04 9.29
N ASN A 83 16.96 -1.22 8.85
CA ASN A 83 16.93 -2.42 9.69
C ASN A 83 15.77 -2.44 10.72
N VAL A 84 14.70 -1.68 10.49
CA VAL A 84 13.48 -1.75 11.29
C VAL A 84 12.45 -2.58 10.52
N HIS A 85 12.18 -3.79 11.00
CA HIS A 85 11.25 -4.70 10.32
C HIS A 85 9.82 -4.45 10.80
N ARG A 86 8.96 -4.01 9.88
CA ARG A 86 7.52 -3.84 10.07
C ARG A 86 6.77 -4.55 8.95
N ALA A 87 5.55 -4.99 9.27
CA ALA A 87 4.65 -5.49 8.25
C ALA A 87 4.21 -4.30 7.38
N PRO A 88 4.28 -4.43 6.03
CA PRO A 88 3.74 -3.43 5.12
C PRO A 88 2.27 -3.18 5.46
N SER A 89 1.86 -1.91 5.55
CA SER A 89 0.53 -1.56 6.03
C SER A 89 -0.01 -0.27 5.40
N VAL A 90 -1.33 -0.21 5.27
CA VAL A 90 -2.05 0.98 4.83
C VAL A 90 -3.29 1.17 5.69
N THR A 91 -3.75 2.41 5.86
CA THR A 91 -5.04 2.69 6.50
C THR A 91 -6.06 3.20 5.48
N PHE A 92 -7.35 2.89 5.71
CA PHE A 92 -8.43 3.37 4.84
C PHE A 92 -8.60 4.89 4.85
N ASP A 93 -8.29 5.52 5.99
CA ASP A 93 -8.26 6.98 6.12
C ASP A 93 -7.02 7.63 5.47
N GLY A 94 -6.06 6.84 4.98
CA GLY A 94 -4.83 7.31 4.35
C GLY A 94 -3.83 7.98 5.30
N SER A 95 -4.05 7.90 6.61
CA SER A 95 -3.11 8.42 7.63
C SER A 95 -1.79 7.65 7.68
N LEU A 96 -1.79 6.39 7.27
CA LEU A 96 -0.61 5.54 7.14
C LEU A 96 -0.61 4.89 5.76
N LEU A 97 0.50 5.07 5.04
CA LEU A 97 0.80 4.35 3.80
C LEU A 97 2.27 3.91 3.87
N ASP A 98 2.50 2.68 4.34
CA ASP A 98 3.83 2.10 4.54
C ASP A 98 3.99 0.80 3.79
N PHE A 99 4.35 0.90 2.51
CA PHE A 99 4.81 -0.25 1.75
C PHE A 99 5.65 0.15 0.54
N LEU A 100 6.61 -0.72 0.20
CA LEU A 100 7.40 -0.68 -1.02
C LEU A 100 7.21 -2.00 -1.76
N ALA A 101 7.00 -1.94 -3.07
CA ALA A 101 6.88 -3.09 -3.94
C ALA A 101 7.95 -3.03 -5.03
N CYS A 102 8.71 -4.11 -5.21
CA CYS A 102 9.83 -4.19 -6.16
C CYS A 102 10.03 -5.61 -6.72
N SER A 103 10.97 -5.75 -7.66
CA SER A 103 11.32 -7.05 -8.29
C SER A 103 12.44 -7.81 -7.59
N ALA A 104 13.20 -7.15 -6.74
CA ALA A 104 14.37 -7.71 -6.07
C ALA A 104 14.36 -7.40 -4.57
N GLU A 105 15.08 -8.20 -3.79
CA GLU A 105 15.27 -7.98 -2.36
C GLU A 105 15.80 -6.56 -2.10
N TYR A 106 15.31 -5.90 -1.05
CA TYR A 106 15.69 -4.54 -0.62
C TYR A 106 15.29 -3.37 -1.54
N CYS A 107 14.59 -3.60 -2.65
CA CYS A 107 14.07 -2.52 -3.53
C CYS A 107 15.11 -1.44 -3.91
N ALA A 108 16.37 -1.83 -4.17
CA ALA A 108 17.47 -0.89 -4.31
C ALA A 108 17.50 -0.11 -5.65
N THR A 109 16.93 -0.67 -6.72
CA THR A 109 17.08 -0.13 -8.09
C THR A 109 15.77 0.16 -8.80
N GLU A 110 14.71 -0.55 -8.44
CA GLU A 110 13.39 -0.36 -9.03
C GLU A 110 12.27 -0.67 -8.04
N GLY A 111 11.09 -0.20 -8.38
CA GLY A 111 9.88 -0.44 -7.63
C GLY A 111 8.99 0.80 -7.58
N PHE A 112 7.99 0.71 -6.73
CA PHE A 112 7.19 1.84 -6.33
C PHE A 112 6.80 1.66 -4.86
N GLY A 113 6.36 2.72 -4.21
CA GLY A 113 5.70 2.56 -2.94
C GLY A 113 5.36 3.88 -2.29
N PHE A 114 4.86 3.74 -1.08
CA PHE A 114 4.51 4.82 -0.19
C PHE A 114 5.32 4.60 1.08
N ASP A 115 6.03 5.65 1.45
CA ASP A 115 6.84 5.67 2.65
C ASP A 115 6.06 6.42 3.73
N PRO A 116 5.92 5.87 4.95
CA PRO A 116 5.23 6.57 6.02
C PRO A 116 6.00 7.79 6.51
N ASP A 117 7.25 8.00 6.06
CA ASP A 117 8.28 8.91 6.57
C ASP A 117 7.74 10.21 7.19
N THR A 118 7.29 10.03 8.43
CA THR A 118 7.56 10.87 9.58
C THR A 118 8.67 10.17 10.36
N ILE A 119 9.88 10.11 9.79
CA ILE A 119 11.08 9.92 10.61
C ILE A 119 11.33 11.25 11.31
N GLU A 120 10.79 11.40 12.53
CA GLU A 120 11.26 12.45 13.43
C GLU A 120 12.61 12.01 13.99
N PHE A 121 13.69 12.56 13.44
CA PHE A 121 15.00 12.51 14.08
C PHE A 121 14.92 13.35 15.36
N THR A 122 14.97 12.69 16.52
CA THR A 122 15.17 13.37 17.81
C THR A 122 16.66 13.64 18.02
#